data_AF-A0A1I9XSH3-F1
#
_entry.id   AF-A0A1I9XSH3-F1
#
_cell.length_a   1.000
_cell.length_b   1.000
_cell.length_c   1.000
_cell.angle_alpha   90.00
_cell.angle_beta   90.00
_cell.angle_gamma   90.00
#
_symmetry.space_group_name_H-M   'P 1'
#
loop_
_entity.id
_entity.type
_entity.pdbx_description
1 polymer ?
#
loop_
_entity_poly.entity_id
_entity_poly.type
_entity_poly.pdbx_seq_one_letter_code
_entity_poly.pdbx_strand_id
1 'polypeptide(L)'
;MLLLGVLCAGVRAQVPGELERQVKAAYLYKFAGFVEWPEGSFARPDAPLVIGVAGADGLAEQLEQSVAGHSVNGRTVQVKKVRRGEALAGLHVLYLGALEKAVLQEMLAASRGLALLTVSDSDEVYAMGSMINFVMADDKVRFDVALKPVAQAHIRISARMLLAAYRVQTGGA
;
A
#
# COMPACT_ATOMS: atom_id res chain seq x y z
N MET A 1 -28.86 3.02 -51.84
CA MET A 1 -28.00 2.02 -51.16
C MET A 1 -27.25 2.74 -50.05
N LEU A 2 -27.83 2.77 -48.84
CA LEU A 2 -27.32 3.47 -47.66
C LEU A 2 -26.13 2.67 -47.09
N LEU A 3 -24.93 3.26 -47.07
CA LEU A 3 -23.75 2.67 -46.40
C LEU A 3 -23.77 3.09 -44.93
N LEU A 4 -24.15 2.15 -44.06
CA LEU A 4 -24.11 2.27 -42.61
C LEU A 4 -22.66 2.10 -42.14
N GLY A 5 -21.98 3.20 -41.84
CA GLY A 5 -20.65 3.19 -41.24
C GLY A 5 -20.72 2.77 -39.77
N VAL A 6 -20.28 1.54 -39.47
CA VAL A 6 -20.17 1.03 -38.10
C VAL A 6 -19.00 1.74 -37.40
N LEU A 7 -19.29 2.58 -36.41
CA LEU A 7 -18.30 3.02 -35.43
C LEU A 7 -17.99 1.84 -34.50
N CYS A 8 -16.87 1.16 -34.74
CA CYS A 8 -16.27 0.30 -33.73
C CYS A 8 -15.71 1.19 -32.61
N ALA A 9 -16.53 1.43 -31.57
CA ALA A 9 -16.03 1.93 -30.30
C ALA A 9 -15.07 0.88 -29.74
N GLY A 10 -13.77 1.20 -29.74
CA GLY A 10 -12.72 0.32 -29.23
C GLY A 10 -12.98 0.01 -27.75
N VAL A 11 -13.44 -1.21 -27.47
CA VAL A 11 -13.45 -1.77 -26.13
C VAL A 11 -11.98 -1.91 -25.74
N ARG A 12 -11.46 -0.97 -24.95
CA ARG A 12 -10.18 -1.16 -24.27
C ARG A 12 -10.37 -2.30 -23.28
N ALA A 13 -9.97 -3.50 -23.67
CA ALA A 13 -9.79 -4.59 -22.73
C ALA A 13 -8.80 -4.10 -21.67
N GLN A 14 -9.27 -3.87 -20.44
CA GLN A 14 -8.38 -3.60 -19.32
C GLN A 14 -7.55 -4.87 -19.15
N VAL A 15 -6.23 -4.77 -19.39
CA VAL A 15 -5.31 -5.86 -19.10
C VAL A 15 -5.53 -6.27 -17.64
N PRO A 16 -5.70 -7.55 -17.29
CA PRO A 16 -6.04 -7.96 -15.93
C PRO A 16 -5.16 -7.33 -14.83
N GLY A 17 -3.85 -7.15 -15.09
CA GLY A 17 -2.91 -6.49 -14.17
C GLY A 17 -3.04 -4.96 -14.07
N GLU A 18 -3.80 -4.30 -14.96
CA GLU A 18 -4.12 -2.87 -14.89
C GLU A 18 -5.09 -2.57 -13.76
N LEU A 19 -6.23 -3.27 -13.77
CA LEU A 19 -7.27 -3.09 -12.77
C LEU A 19 -6.75 -3.44 -11.37
N GLU A 20 -6.02 -4.54 -11.26
CA GLU A 20 -5.37 -4.96 -10.02
C GLU A 20 -4.47 -3.86 -9.44
N ARG A 21 -3.65 -3.24 -10.29
CA ARG A 21 -2.74 -2.17 -9.90
C ARG A 21 -3.47 -0.90 -9.48
N GLN A 22 -4.54 -0.53 -10.19
CA GLN A 22 -5.40 0.59 -9.80
C GLN A 22 -6.06 0.36 -8.44
N VAL A 23 -6.54 -0.85 -8.18
CA VAL A 23 -7.13 -1.22 -6.89
C VAL A 23 -6.09 -1.19 -5.76
N LYS A 24 -4.89 -1.75 -5.99
CA LYS A 24 -3.78 -1.69 -5.02
C LYS A 24 -3.37 -0.25 -4.70
N ALA A 25 -3.23 0.60 -5.71
CA ALA A 25 -2.94 2.02 -5.52
C ALA A 25 -4.04 2.72 -4.70
N ALA A 26 -5.31 2.44 -4.99
CA ALA A 26 -6.43 2.99 -4.23
C ALA A 26 -6.44 2.54 -2.76
N TYR A 27 -6.06 1.29 -2.48
CA TYR A 27 -5.94 0.78 -1.12
C TYR A 27 -4.82 1.50 -0.34
N LEU A 28 -3.65 1.73 -0.95
CA LEU A 28 -2.48 2.26 -0.25
C LEU A 28 -2.74 3.61 0.44
N TYR A 29 -3.28 4.60 -0.27
CA TYR A 29 -3.56 5.89 0.35
C TYR A 29 -4.77 5.82 1.30
N LYS A 30 -5.75 4.94 1.02
CA LYS A 30 -6.90 4.73 1.91
C LYS A 30 -6.45 4.18 3.26
N PHE A 31 -5.61 3.14 3.28
CA PHE A 31 -5.08 2.55 4.51
C PHE A 31 -4.45 3.59 5.42
N ALA A 32 -3.70 4.53 4.84
CA ALA A 32 -3.07 5.62 5.58
C ALA A 32 -4.08 6.50 6.36
N GLY A 33 -5.32 6.58 5.89
CA GLY A 33 -6.42 7.28 6.57
C GLY A 33 -7.10 6.49 7.69
N PHE A 34 -6.83 5.18 7.79
CA PHE A 34 -7.33 4.30 8.85
C PHE A 34 -6.27 3.92 9.88
N VAL A 35 -5.05 4.47 9.74
CA VAL A 35 -3.98 4.34 10.71
C VAL A 35 -3.96 5.56 11.62
N GLU A 36 -3.88 5.31 12.91
CA GLU A 36 -3.62 6.31 13.92
C GLU A 36 -2.11 6.33 14.20
N TRP A 37 -1.49 7.44 13.83
CA TRP A 37 -0.05 7.67 13.92
C TRP A 37 0.31 8.25 15.30
N PRO A 38 1.41 7.80 15.94
CA PRO A 38 1.88 8.39 17.18
C PRO A 38 2.36 9.84 16.97
N GLU A 39 2.44 10.58 18.06
CA GLU A 39 3.01 11.94 18.06
C GLU A 39 4.45 11.93 17.51
N GLY A 40 4.82 12.96 16.75
CA GLY A 40 6.12 13.05 16.10
C GLY A 40 6.26 12.27 14.78
N SER A 41 5.25 11.50 14.36
CA SER A 41 5.27 10.84 13.04
C SER A 41 5.30 11.84 11.87
N PHE A 42 4.70 13.01 12.08
CA PHE A 42 4.69 14.11 11.11
C PHE A 42 5.51 15.28 11.64
N ALA A 43 6.34 15.88 10.78
CA ALA A 43 7.15 17.05 11.14
C ALA A 43 6.30 18.29 11.48
N ARG A 44 5.11 18.41 10.90
CA ARG A 44 4.18 19.55 11.06
C ARG A 44 2.72 19.09 10.98
N PRO A 45 1.74 19.86 11.50
CA PRO A 45 0.32 19.55 11.33
C PRO A 45 -0.15 19.45 9.87
N ASP A 46 0.48 20.20 8.97
CA ASP A 46 0.21 20.23 7.53
C ASP A 46 1.22 19.42 6.69
N ALA A 47 2.17 18.74 7.35
CA ALA A 47 3.14 17.91 6.65
C ALA A 47 2.44 16.79 5.85
N PRO A 48 2.94 16.49 4.63
CA PRO A 48 2.33 15.50 3.76
C PRO A 48 2.41 14.10 4.38
N LEU A 49 1.44 13.27 4.01
CA LEU A 49 1.54 11.83 4.19
C LEU A 49 2.36 11.24 3.04
N VAL A 50 3.49 10.60 3.36
CA VAL A 50 4.43 10.09 2.36
C VAL A 50 4.31 8.57 2.22
N ILE A 51 4.02 8.11 1.00
CA ILE A 51 3.93 6.69 0.63
C ILE A 51 5.18 6.32 -0.18
N GLY A 52 6.04 5.49 0.41
CA GLY A 52 7.17 4.88 -0.26
C GLY A 52 6.75 3.64 -1.07
N VAL A 53 7.28 3.47 -2.27
CA VAL A 53 7.04 2.31 -3.13
C VAL A 53 8.38 1.70 -3.56
N ALA A 54 8.61 0.44 -3.23
CA ALA A 54 9.81 -0.30 -3.61
C ALA A 54 9.47 -1.51 -4.48
N GLY A 55 10.20 -1.69 -5.59
CA GLY A 55 10.03 -2.85 -6.48
C GLY A 55 8.74 -2.87 -7.29
N ALA A 56 8.10 -1.70 -7.52
CA ALA A 56 6.84 -1.60 -8.27
C ALA A 56 6.65 -0.22 -8.92
N ASP A 57 7.54 0.15 -9.83
CA ASP A 57 7.54 1.47 -10.47
C ASP A 57 6.21 1.84 -11.16
N GLY A 58 5.58 0.89 -11.87
CA GLY A 58 4.28 1.12 -12.49
C GLY A 58 3.13 1.32 -11.49
N LEU A 59 3.25 0.79 -10.27
CA LEU A 59 2.30 1.07 -9.19
C LEU A 59 2.56 2.46 -8.60
N ALA A 60 3.82 2.85 -8.45
CA ALA A 60 4.18 4.19 -7.98
C ALA A 60 3.60 5.27 -8.89
N GLU A 61 3.77 5.12 -10.21
CA GLU A 61 3.22 6.05 -11.21
C GLU A 61 1.68 6.09 -11.18
N GLN A 62 1.04 4.94 -11.07
CA GLN A 62 -0.42 4.86 -10.93
C GLN A 62 -0.90 5.53 -9.63
N LEU A 63 -0.17 5.33 -8.53
CA LEU A 63 -0.49 5.91 -7.24
C LEU A 63 -0.34 7.43 -7.27
N GLU A 64 0.75 7.96 -7.84
CA GLU A 64 0.97 9.40 -8.04
C GLU A 64 -0.21 10.07 -8.75
N GLN A 65 -0.67 9.46 -9.84
CA GLN A 65 -1.84 9.95 -10.58
C GLN A 65 -3.12 9.88 -9.75
N SER A 66 -3.30 8.79 -8.99
CA SER A 66 -4.51 8.55 -8.18
C SER A 66 -4.63 9.49 -6.99
N VAL A 67 -3.50 9.95 -6.43
CA VAL A 67 -3.48 10.83 -5.25
C VAL A 67 -3.32 12.30 -5.59
N ALA A 68 -3.11 12.65 -6.87
CA ALA A 68 -3.00 14.04 -7.30
C ALA A 68 -4.26 14.83 -6.87
N GLY A 69 -4.05 15.94 -6.14
CA GLY A 69 -5.14 16.77 -5.61
C GLY A 69 -5.96 16.15 -4.47
N HIS A 70 -5.62 14.93 -4.02
CA HIS A 70 -6.30 14.27 -2.91
C HIS A 70 -5.60 14.52 -1.59
N SER A 71 -6.37 14.46 -0.52
CA SER A 71 -5.88 14.59 0.85
C SER A 71 -6.43 13.47 1.72
N VAL A 72 -5.63 13.03 2.68
CA VAL A 72 -6.00 12.04 3.70
C VAL A 72 -5.91 12.71 5.05
N ASN A 73 -7.02 12.76 5.80
CA ASN A 73 -7.10 13.41 7.11
C ASN A 73 -6.52 14.84 7.11
N GLY A 74 -6.81 15.61 6.05
CA GLY A 74 -6.34 16.99 5.87
C GLY A 74 -4.90 17.14 5.39
N ARG A 75 -4.18 16.05 5.11
CA ARG A 75 -2.79 16.07 4.61
C ARG A 75 -2.75 15.72 3.14
N THR A 76 -1.95 16.45 2.37
CA THR A 76 -1.64 16.04 0.99
C THR A 76 -0.88 14.71 1.00
N VAL A 77 -1.04 13.92 -0.06
CA VAL A 77 -0.34 12.65 -0.20
C VAL A 77 0.81 12.82 -1.19
N GLN A 78 1.99 12.38 -0.81
CA GLN A 78 3.17 12.31 -1.67
C GLN A 78 3.59 10.87 -1.87
N VAL A 79 4.06 10.55 -3.07
CA VAL A 79 4.59 9.23 -3.40
C VAL A 79 6.09 9.37 -3.63
N LYS A 80 6.86 8.40 -3.12
CA LYS A 80 8.30 8.32 -3.31
C LYS A 80 8.66 6.92 -3.78
N LYS A 81 9.34 6.79 -4.92
CA LYS A 81 10.03 5.55 -5.28
C LYS A 81 11.20 5.34 -4.30
N VAL A 82 11.27 4.18 -3.67
CA VAL A 82 12.29 3.86 -2.64
C VAL A 82 13.17 2.72 -3.15
N ARG A 83 14.48 2.90 -3.05
CA ARG A 83 15.47 1.88 -3.38
C ARG A 83 16.04 1.22 -2.13
N ARG A 84 16.58 0.01 -2.28
CA ARG A 84 17.33 -0.67 -1.22
C ARG A 84 18.44 0.24 -0.68
N GLY A 85 18.58 0.29 0.64
CA GLY A 85 19.59 1.10 1.33
C GLY A 85 19.22 2.58 1.51
N GLU A 86 18.13 3.07 0.94
CA GLU A 86 17.63 4.42 1.24
C GLU A 86 17.04 4.51 2.65
N ALA A 87 17.16 5.69 3.26
CA ALA A 87 16.52 5.98 4.53
C ALA A 87 14.99 5.92 4.40
N LEU A 88 14.35 5.17 5.30
CA LEU A 88 12.89 5.03 5.39
C LEU A 88 12.25 6.06 6.34
N ALA A 89 13.06 6.82 7.08
CA ALA A 89 12.58 7.87 7.97
C ALA A 89 11.80 8.95 7.19
N GLY A 90 10.67 9.38 7.74
CA GLY A 90 9.76 10.33 7.09
C GLY A 90 8.72 9.69 6.15
N LEU A 91 8.84 8.40 5.86
CA LEU A 91 7.75 7.63 5.24
C LEU A 91 6.69 7.28 6.29
N HIS A 92 5.44 7.20 5.84
CA HIS A 92 4.30 6.80 6.67
C HIS A 92 3.78 5.44 6.22
N VAL A 93 3.73 5.21 4.90
CA VAL A 93 3.42 3.89 4.32
C VAL A 93 4.60 3.46 3.48
N LEU A 94 4.99 2.18 3.56
CA LEU A 94 5.96 1.57 2.68
C LEU A 94 5.33 0.36 1.99
N TYR A 95 5.15 0.46 0.68
CA TYR A 95 4.78 -0.65 -0.17
C TYR A 95 6.01 -1.40 -0.68
N LEU A 96 5.98 -2.71 -0.56
CA LEU A 96 7.00 -3.66 -0.98
C LEU A 96 6.39 -4.58 -2.03
N GLY A 97 6.72 -4.31 -3.30
CA GLY A 97 6.24 -5.10 -4.44
C GLY A 97 7.00 -6.41 -4.61
N ALA A 98 7.15 -6.85 -5.86
CA ALA A 98 7.92 -8.03 -6.22
C ALA A 98 9.43 -7.78 -6.03
N LEU A 99 9.90 -8.01 -4.81
CA LEU A 99 11.30 -7.92 -4.41
C LEU A 99 11.86 -9.32 -4.15
N GLU A 100 13.17 -9.49 -4.36
CA GLU A 100 13.85 -10.67 -3.86
C GLU A 100 13.68 -10.80 -2.34
N LYS A 101 13.51 -12.03 -1.85
CA LYS A 101 13.28 -12.32 -0.43
C LYS A 101 14.29 -11.67 0.51
N ALA A 102 15.58 -11.69 0.17
CA ALA A 102 16.62 -11.07 0.97
C ALA A 102 16.44 -9.54 1.07
N VAL A 103 16.08 -8.89 -0.04
CA VAL A 103 15.81 -7.45 -0.09
C VAL A 103 14.56 -7.10 0.69
N LEU A 104 13.49 -7.89 0.55
CA LEU A 104 12.26 -7.73 1.32
C LEU A 104 12.54 -7.79 2.83
N GLN A 105 13.28 -8.81 3.28
CA GLN A 105 13.63 -8.96 4.69
C GLN A 105 14.50 -7.81 5.22
N GLU A 106 15.46 -7.34 4.42
CA GLU A 106 16.29 -6.19 4.78
C GLU A 106 15.46 -4.92 4.96
N MET A 107 14.56 -4.62 4.02
CA MET A 107 13.71 -3.43 4.10
C MET A 107 12.70 -3.50 5.25
N LEU A 108 12.11 -4.68 5.50
CA LEU A 108 11.26 -4.89 6.67
C LEU A 108 12.04 -4.76 7.97
N ALA A 109 13.28 -5.24 8.03
CA ALA A 109 14.16 -5.03 9.19
C ALA A 109 14.48 -3.54 9.39
N ALA A 110 14.78 -2.80 8.32
CA ALA A 110 15.03 -1.36 8.36
C ALA A 110 13.80 -0.54 8.77
N SER A 111 12.59 -1.05 8.56
CA SER A 111 11.35 -0.40 9.01
C SER A 111 11.05 -0.57 10.50
N ARG A 112 11.73 -1.50 11.20
CA ARG A 112 11.44 -1.79 12.61
C ARG A 112 11.73 -0.56 13.48
N GLY A 113 10.82 -0.28 14.43
CA GLY A 113 10.93 0.86 15.33
C GLY A 113 10.51 2.20 14.72
N LEU A 114 10.20 2.25 13.42
CA LEU A 114 9.58 3.41 12.80
C LEU A 114 8.05 3.33 12.92
N ALA A 115 7.40 4.48 13.06
CA ALA A 115 5.95 4.61 12.90
C ALA A 115 5.59 4.54 11.41
N LEU A 116 5.80 3.37 10.80
CA LEU A 116 5.74 3.12 9.36
C LEU A 116 4.85 1.90 9.10
N LEU A 117 3.74 2.09 8.39
CA LEU A 117 2.89 0.99 7.94
C LEU A 117 3.54 0.26 6.77
N THR A 118 3.83 -1.03 6.93
CA THR A 118 4.37 -1.86 5.85
C THR A 118 3.26 -2.62 5.14
N VAL A 119 3.27 -2.57 3.80
CA VAL A 119 2.33 -3.25 2.91
C VAL A 119 3.13 -4.07 1.92
N SER A 120 2.84 -5.36 1.79
CA SER A 120 3.49 -6.25 0.84
C SER A 120 2.50 -6.80 -0.18
N ASP A 121 3.03 -7.22 -1.32
CA ASP A 121 2.32 -7.89 -2.39
C ASP A 121 3.11 -9.12 -2.84
N SER A 122 3.30 -10.04 -1.89
CA SER A 122 4.05 -11.26 -2.11
C SER A 122 3.27 -12.44 -1.55
N ASP A 123 3.24 -13.51 -2.33
CA ASP A 123 2.56 -14.76 -1.99
C ASP A 123 3.21 -15.45 -0.77
N GLU A 124 4.47 -15.12 -0.45
CA GLU A 124 5.27 -15.79 0.58
C GLU A 124 5.14 -15.17 1.99
N VAL A 125 4.25 -14.21 2.20
CA VAL A 125 4.28 -13.36 3.40
C VAL A 125 3.31 -13.82 4.46
N TYR A 126 3.65 -14.94 5.11
CA TYR A 126 3.22 -15.26 6.48
C TYR A 126 4.40 -15.81 7.27
N ALA A 127 5.43 -14.96 7.42
CA ALA A 127 6.59 -15.16 8.30
C ALA A 127 7.51 -13.93 8.36
N MET A 128 7.35 -12.96 7.44
CA MET A 128 8.37 -11.92 7.21
C MET A 128 8.11 -10.56 7.89
N GLY A 129 6.99 -10.40 8.61
CA GLY A 129 6.77 -9.22 9.46
C GLY A 129 6.17 -7.99 8.78
N SER A 130 5.64 -8.11 7.56
CA SER A 130 4.77 -7.08 6.97
C SER A 130 3.47 -6.96 7.77
N MET A 131 2.92 -5.75 7.88
CA MET A 131 1.68 -5.50 8.63
C MET A 131 0.44 -5.78 7.79
N ILE A 132 0.50 -5.49 6.50
CA ILE A 132 -0.57 -5.74 5.54
C ILE A 132 0.01 -6.53 4.37
N ASN A 133 -0.72 -7.54 3.91
CA ASN A 133 -0.38 -8.24 2.67
C ASN A 133 -1.56 -8.20 1.72
N PHE A 134 -1.36 -7.75 0.48
CA PHE A 134 -2.34 -7.95 -0.57
C PHE A 134 -2.40 -9.42 -0.94
N VAL A 135 -3.62 -9.90 -1.18
CA VAL A 135 -3.87 -11.29 -1.61
C VAL A 135 -4.94 -11.29 -2.68
N MET A 136 -4.83 -12.21 -3.63
CA MET A 136 -5.91 -12.50 -4.57
C MET A 136 -6.84 -13.54 -3.96
N ALA A 137 -8.11 -13.18 -3.77
CA ALA A 137 -9.15 -14.08 -3.30
C ALA A 137 -10.44 -13.81 -4.07
N ASP A 138 -11.05 -14.87 -4.61
CA ASP A 138 -12.23 -14.80 -5.47
C ASP A 138 -12.05 -13.81 -6.65
N ASP A 139 -10.90 -13.89 -7.32
CA ASP A 139 -10.48 -13.01 -8.42
C ASP A 139 -10.47 -11.50 -8.08
N LYS A 140 -10.37 -11.16 -6.78
CA LYS A 140 -10.34 -9.78 -6.29
C LYS A 140 -9.14 -9.52 -5.41
N VAL A 141 -8.63 -8.30 -5.49
CA VAL A 141 -7.63 -7.79 -4.54
C VAL A 141 -8.29 -7.65 -3.16
N ARG A 142 -7.79 -8.44 -2.22
CA ARG A 142 -8.09 -8.39 -0.79
C ARG A 142 -6.80 -8.08 -0.02
N PHE A 143 -6.91 -7.96 1.30
CA PHE A 143 -5.75 -7.77 2.15
C PHE A 143 -5.91 -8.48 3.48
N ASP A 144 -4.81 -9.05 3.95
CA ASP A 144 -4.67 -9.63 5.28
C ASP A 144 -3.92 -8.65 6.19
N VAL A 145 -4.21 -8.68 7.49
CA VAL A 145 -3.58 -7.81 8.50
C VAL A 145 -2.92 -8.63 9.59
N ALA A 146 -1.66 -8.34 9.92
CA ALA A 146 -0.94 -8.92 11.04
C ALA A 146 -0.80 -7.90 12.18
N LEU A 147 -1.45 -8.15 13.32
CA LEU A 147 -1.51 -7.19 14.43
C LEU A 147 -0.22 -7.12 15.26
N LYS A 148 0.56 -8.21 15.33
CA LYS A 148 1.84 -8.23 16.06
C LYS A 148 2.84 -7.20 15.53
N PRO A 149 3.19 -7.16 14.22
CA PRO A 149 4.09 -6.13 13.69
C PRO A 149 3.50 -4.71 13.79
N VAL A 150 2.18 -4.55 13.67
CA VAL A 150 1.50 -3.25 13.87
C VAL A 150 1.77 -2.70 15.27
N ALA A 151 1.60 -3.53 16.30
CA ALA A 151 1.89 -3.14 17.67
C ALA A 151 3.37 -2.79 17.90
N GLN A 152 4.29 -3.53 17.26
CA GLN A 152 5.74 -3.27 17.34
C GLN A 152 6.17 -1.95 16.68
N ALA A 153 5.38 -1.41 15.75
CA ALA A 153 5.61 -0.10 15.14
C ALA A 153 4.92 1.05 15.88
N HIS A 154 4.25 0.77 17.01
CA HIS A 154 3.54 1.77 17.81
C HIS A 154 2.48 2.58 17.04
N ILE A 155 1.95 2.01 15.95
CA ILE A 155 0.80 2.55 15.22
C ILE A 155 -0.46 1.74 15.59
N ARG A 156 -1.65 2.32 15.38
CA ARG A 156 -2.92 1.59 15.56
C ARG A 156 -3.72 1.57 14.26
N ILE A 157 -4.26 0.41 13.91
CA ILE A 157 -5.20 0.27 12.79
C ILE A 157 -6.61 0.37 13.36
N SER A 158 -7.43 1.25 12.78
CA SER A 158 -8.82 1.42 13.20
C SER A 158 -9.64 0.14 13.02
N ALA A 159 -10.59 -0.11 13.92
CA ALA A 159 -11.49 -1.26 13.83
C ALA A 159 -12.24 -1.33 12.48
N ARG A 160 -12.54 -0.17 11.89
CA ARG A 160 -13.20 -0.07 10.58
C ARG A 160 -12.37 -0.69 9.45
N MET A 161 -11.05 -0.56 9.50
CA MET A 161 -10.17 -1.22 8.53
C MET A 161 -10.01 -2.70 8.82
N LEU A 162 -9.93 -3.10 10.09
CA LEU A 162 -9.86 -4.51 10.48
C LEU A 162 -11.11 -5.30 10.06
N LEU A 163 -12.31 -4.68 10.15
CA LEU A 163 -13.56 -5.26 9.67
C LEU A 163 -13.59 -5.45 8.14
N ALA A 164 -12.81 -4.66 7.39
CA ALA A 164 -12.70 -4.78 5.94
C ALA A 164 -11.59 -5.77 5.51
N ALA A 165 -10.73 -6.18 6.44
CA ALA A 165 -9.67 -7.14 6.17
C ALA A 165 -10.26 -8.51 5.83
N TYR A 166 -9.63 -9.20 4.89
CA TYR A 166 -10.02 -10.55 4.53
C TYR A 166 -9.64 -11.55 5.64
N ARG A 167 -8.45 -11.38 6.23
CA ARG A 167 -8.05 -12.08 7.44
C ARG A 167 -7.31 -11.14 8.39
N VAL A 168 -7.46 -11.41 9.69
CA VAL A 168 -6.73 -10.72 10.74
C VAL A 168 -5.97 -11.75 11.56
N GLN A 169 -4.66 -11.59 11.65
CA GLN A 169 -3.77 -12.42 12.43
C GLN A 169 -3.41 -11.69 13.72
N THR A 170 -3.94 -12.19 14.82
CA THR A 170 -3.72 -11.65 16.16
C THR A 170 -2.38 -12.09 16.78
N GLY A 171 -1.71 -13.07 16.17
CA GLY A 171 -0.51 -13.72 16.70
C GLY A 171 -0.90 -14.78 17.74
N GLY A 172 -0.91 -16.05 17.32
CA GLY A 172 -0.94 -17.20 18.24
C GLY A 172 0.48 -17.54 18.71
N ALA A 173 0.58 -18.05 19.93
CA ALA A 173 1.80 -18.44 20.64
C ALA A 173 2.75 -19.34 19.84
#